data_AF-A0A377UZJ8-F1
#
_entry.id   AF-A0A377UZJ8-F1
#
_cell.length_a   1.000
_cell.length_b   1.000
_cell.length_c   1.000
_cell.angle_alpha   90.00
_cell.angle_beta   90.00
_cell.angle_gamma   90.00
#
_symmetry.space_group_name_H-M   'P 1'
#
loop_
_entity.id
_entity.type
_entity.pdbx_description
1 polymer ?
#
loop_
_entity_poly.entity_id
_entity_poly.type
_entity_poly.pdbx_seq_one_letter_code
_entity_poly.pdbx_strand_id
1 'polypeptide(L)'
;MLAEAQRLRAQGLDILIGVAETHGRKETAAMLQGLSTLPPRRLAHRGRYVYEFDLDAALARRPALILVDELAHSNAPGSRHPKRWQDVDELLEAGIDVFTTVNVQHLESLNDVVSGSPACRCGRRFPIPSLTPRTTWWLVDLPP
;
A
#
# COMPACT_ATOMS: atom_id res chain seq x y z
N MET A 1 2.05 5.33 10.38
CA MET A 1 0.83 4.91 9.65
C MET A 1 -0.35 4.67 10.58
N LEU A 2 -0.38 3.59 11.39
CA LEU A 2 -1.58 3.18 12.13
C LEU A 2 -2.06 4.19 13.20
N ALA A 3 -1.15 4.84 13.92
CA ALA A 3 -1.51 5.89 14.88
C ALA A 3 -2.25 7.06 14.21
N GLU A 4 -1.80 7.46 13.02
CA GLU A 4 -2.44 8.54 12.25
C GLU A 4 -3.79 8.09 11.68
N ALA A 5 -3.89 6.84 11.21
CA ALA A 5 -5.17 6.27 10.80
C ALA A 5 -6.19 6.29 11.95
N GLN A 6 -5.81 5.88 13.17
CA GLN A 6 -6.71 5.95 14.33
C GLN A 6 -7.09 7.40 14.69
N ARG A 7 -6.16 8.36 14.56
CA ARG A 7 -6.44 9.78 14.78
C ARG A 7 -7.47 10.32 13.78
N LEU A 8 -7.33 10.00 12.50
CA LEU A 8 -8.25 10.40 11.44
C LEU A 8 -9.63 9.71 11.56
N ARG A 9 -9.65 8.43 11.96
CA ARG A 9 -10.88 7.71 12.28
C ARG A 9 -11.64 8.40 13.41
N ALA A 10 -10.94 8.82 14.47
CA ALA A 10 -11.55 9.53 15.59
C ALA A 10 -12.16 10.89 15.19
N GLN A 11 -11.75 11.45 14.05
CA GLN A 11 -12.33 12.66 13.44
C GLN A 11 -13.51 12.34 12.49
N GLY A 12 -13.89 11.07 12.35
CA GLY A 12 -15.01 10.63 11.52
C GLY A 12 -14.64 10.32 10.07
N LEU A 13 -13.35 10.22 9.72
CA LEU A 13 -12.94 9.83 8.37
C LEU A 13 -13.22 8.34 8.11
N ASP A 14 -13.70 8.02 6.90
CA ASP A 14 -13.94 6.64 6.48
C ASP A 14 -12.62 5.97 6.08
N ILE A 15 -12.10 5.12 6.97
CA ILE A 15 -10.81 4.45 6.81
C ILE A 15 -11.02 2.95 6.62
N LEU A 16 -10.38 2.43 5.58
CA LEU A 16 -10.38 1.01 5.24
C LEU A 16 -8.96 0.44 5.37
N ILE A 17 -8.83 -0.73 6.00
CA ILE A 17 -7.62 -1.54 5.93
C ILE A 17 -7.74 -2.43 4.69
N GLY A 18 -6.89 -2.19 3.70
CA GLY A 18 -6.72 -3.09 2.55
C GLY A 18 -5.74 -4.22 2.90
N VAL A 19 -4.52 -3.84 3.27
CA VAL A 19 -3.48 -4.74 3.78
C VAL A 19 -2.75 -4.05 4.92
N ALA A 20 -2.59 -4.74 6.05
CA ALA A 20 -1.78 -4.27 7.18
C ALA A 20 -1.05 -5.46 7.80
N GLU A 21 0.29 -5.42 7.77
CA GLU A 21 1.11 -6.48 8.32
C GLU A 21 1.38 -6.24 9.81
N THR A 22 0.89 -7.15 10.65
CA THR A 22 1.11 -7.05 12.11
C THR A 22 2.38 -7.75 12.56
N HIS A 23 2.90 -8.69 11.76
CA HIS A 23 4.03 -9.57 12.08
C HIS A 23 3.98 -10.14 13.51
N GLY A 24 2.78 -10.47 14.01
CA GLY A 24 2.56 -11.03 15.35
C GLY A 24 2.67 -10.04 16.51
N ARG A 25 2.86 -8.74 16.24
CA ARG A 25 2.92 -7.70 17.28
C ARG A 25 1.52 -7.38 17.80
N LYS A 26 1.28 -7.71 19.07
CA LYS A 26 -0.02 -7.52 19.74
C LYS A 26 -0.47 -6.06 19.76
N GLU A 27 0.46 -5.13 19.95
CA GLU A 27 0.16 -3.69 19.97
C GLU A 27 -0.30 -3.19 18.60
N THR A 28 0.36 -3.63 17.51
CA THR A 28 -0.04 -3.33 16.14
C THR A 28 -1.43 -3.89 15.84
N ALA A 29 -1.71 -5.13 16.27
CA ALA A 29 -3.02 -5.73 16.10
C ALA A 29 -4.12 -4.96 16.87
N ALA A 30 -3.82 -4.47 18.08
CA ALA A 30 -4.73 -3.62 18.83
C ALA A 30 -5.04 -2.30 18.10
N MET A 31 -4.03 -1.70 17.44
CA MET A 31 -4.21 -0.50 16.61
C MET A 31 -5.04 -0.73 15.35
N LEU A 32 -5.29 -1.98 14.93
CA LEU A 32 -6.21 -2.27 13.83
C LEU A 32 -7.66 -2.39 14.31
N GLN A 33 -7.90 -2.56 15.61
CA GLN A 33 -9.24 -2.75 16.13
C GLN A 33 -10.14 -1.53 15.89
N GLY A 34 -11.35 -1.81 15.41
CA GLY A 34 -12.37 -0.82 15.12
C GLY A 34 -12.19 -0.07 13.79
N LEU A 35 -11.10 -0.29 13.07
CA LEU A 35 -11.01 0.09 11.65
C LEU A 35 -11.77 -0.93 10.81
N SER A 36 -12.39 -0.48 9.73
CA SER A 36 -13.02 -1.38 8.76
C SER A 36 -11.93 -2.13 8.00
N THR A 37 -12.04 -3.44 7.85
CA THR A 37 -11.05 -4.26 7.13
C THR A 37 -11.69 -4.89 5.93
N LEU A 38 -11.02 -4.78 4.78
CA LEU A 38 -11.41 -5.47 3.57
C LEU A 38 -10.98 -6.94 3.66
N PRO A 39 -11.88 -7.91 3.42
CA PRO A 39 -11.49 -9.30 3.32
C PRO A 39 -10.51 -9.49 2.16
N PRO A 40 -9.40 -10.24 2.34
CA PRO A 40 -8.47 -10.48 1.26
C PRO A 40 -9.08 -11.39 0.19
N ARG A 41 -8.72 -11.14 -1.07
CA ARG A 41 -9.12 -11.96 -2.21
C ARG A 41 -8.38 -13.28 -2.18
N ARG A 42 -9.14 -14.38 -2.31
CA ARG A 42 -8.56 -15.73 -2.38
C ARG A 42 -8.26 -16.11 -3.84
N LEU A 43 -7.00 -16.34 -4.15
CA LEU A 43 -6.52 -16.75 -5.47
C LEU A 43 -5.98 -18.19 -5.44
N ALA A 44 -6.30 -18.98 -6.46
CA ALA A 44 -5.75 -20.32 -6.60
C ALA A 44 -4.41 -20.25 -7.35
N HIS A 45 -3.32 -20.67 -6.70
CA HIS A 45 -1.98 -20.66 -7.26
C HIS A 45 -1.26 -21.99 -6.97
N ARG A 46 -0.85 -22.71 -8.04
CA ARG A 46 -0.10 -23.98 -7.97
C ARG A 46 -0.70 -25.00 -6.98
N GLY A 47 -2.02 -25.16 -7.00
CA GLY A 47 -2.74 -26.10 -6.13
C GLY A 47 -2.89 -25.66 -4.66
N ARG A 48 -2.53 -24.42 -4.33
CA ARG A 48 -2.76 -23.80 -3.01
C ARG A 48 -3.57 -22.52 -3.15
N TYR A 49 -4.19 -22.08 -2.07
CA TYR A 49 -4.81 -20.77 -2.01
C TYR A 49 -3.82 -19.75 -1.46
N VAL A 50 -3.73 -18.61 -2.13
CA VAL A 50 -3.00 -17.42 -1.70
C VAL A 50 -4.03 -16.33 -1.44
N TYR A 51 -3.79 -15.52 -0.42
CA TYR A 51 -4.64 -14.39 -0.07
C TYR A 51 -3.92 -13.11 -0.50
N GLU A 52 -4.60 -12.28 -1.27
CA GLU A 52 -4.07 -11.01 -1.77
C GLU A 52 -5.01 -9.85 -1.49
N PHE A 53 -4.47 -8.64 -1.64
CA PHE A 53 -5.28 -7.42 -1.60
C PHE A 53 -6.38 -7.45 -2.67
N ASP A 54 -7.63 -7.19 -2.27
CA ASP A 54 -8.75 -7.08 -3.20
C ASP A 54 -8.90 -5.63 -3.70
N LEU A 55 -8.12 -5.29 -4.73
CA LEU A 55 -8.17 -3.96 -5.34
C LEU A 55 -9.58 -3.62 -5.87
N ASP A 56 -10.26 -4.57 -6.53
CA ASP A 56 -11.56 -4.33 -7.14
C ASP A 56 -12.61 -4.01 -6.06
N ALA A 57 -12.58 -4.73 -4.93
CA ALA A 57 -13.47 -4.47 -3.81
C ALA A 57 -13.14 -3.14 -3.10
N ALA A 58 -11.86 -2.76 -3.01
CA ALA A 58 -11.44 -1.45 -2.49
C ALA A 58 -11.96 -0.30 -3.35
N LEU A 59 -11.81 -0.40 -4.68
CA LEU A 59 -12.30 0.58 -5.65
C LEU A 59 -13.83 0.69 -5.62
N ALA A 60 -14.54 -0.44 -5.45
CA ALA A 60 -15.99 -0.42 -5.31
C ALA A 60 -16.46 0.22 -4.01
N ARG A 61 -15.72 0.03 -2.90
CA ARG A 61 -16.06 0.60 -1.58
C ARG A 61 -15.81 2.10 -1.49
N ARG A 62 -14.87 2.64 -2.28
CA ARG A 62 -14.46 4.05 -2.32
C ARG A 62 -14.29 4.68 -0.92
N PRO A 63 -13.42 4.14 -0.05
CA PRO A 63 -13.14 4.77 1.24
C PRO A 63 -12.49 6.15 1.04
N ALA A 64 -12.52 6.99 2.06
CA ALA A 64 -11.79 8.26 2.03
C ALA A 64 -10.27 8.02 2.11
N LEU A 65 -9.85 7.05 2.92
CA LEU A 65 -8.47 6.64 3.09
C LEU A 65 -8.36 5.11 3.16
N ILE A 66 -7.38 4.52 2.47
CA ILE A 66 -7.06 3.10 2.57
C ILE A 66 -5.63 2.86 3.04
N LEU A 67 -5.45 1.87 3.92
CA LEU A 67 -4.14 1.41 4.38
C LEU A 67 -3.70 0.22 3.52
N VAL A 68 -2.54 0.34 2.86
CA VAL A 68 -1.98 -0.68 1.98
C VAL A 68 -0.50 -0.87 2.33
N ASP A 69 -0.18 -1.92 3.06
CA ASP A 69 1.20 -2.18 3.49
C ASP A 69 2.08 -2.77 2.38
N GLU A 70 3.40 -2.65 2.55
CA GLU A 70 4.44 -3.24 1.69
C GLU A 70 4.35 -2.84 0.20
N LEU A 71 4.60 -1.57 -0.12
CA LEU A 71 4.51 -1.04 -1.49
C LEU A 71 5.34 -1.82 -2.54
N ALA A 72 6.47 -2.40 -2.10
CA ALA A 72 7.38 -3.18 -2.95
C ALA A 72 6.90 -4.62 -3.23
N HIS A 73 5.78 -5.04 -2.63
CA HIS A 73 5.26 -6.40 -2.74
C HIS A 73 4.97 -6.79 -4.19
N SER A 74 5.25 -8.07 -4.49
CA SER A 74 4.92 -8.68 -5.78
C SER A 74 3.64 -9.47 -5.64
N ASN A 75 2.61 -9.03 -6.35
CA ASN A 75 1.29 -9.63 -6.24
C ASN A 75 1.29 -11.07 -6.76
N ALA A 76 0.42 -11.90 -6.18
CA ALA A 76 0.27 -13.28 -6.62
C ALA A 76 -0.13 -13.38 -8.11
N PRO A 77 0.35 -14.40 -8.86
CA PRO A 77 -0.07 -14.61 -10.24
C PRO A 77 -1.57 -14.82 -10.36
N GLY A 78 -2.22 -14.08 -11.26
CA GLY A 78 -3.68 -13.99 -11.38
C GLY A 78 -4.28 -12.72 -10.79
N SER A 79 -3.48 -11.90 -10.09
CA SER A 79 -3.82 -10.52 -9.75
C SER A 79 -3.83 -9.62 -10.98
N ARG A 80 -4.59 -8.52 -10.90
CA ARG A 80 -4.72 -7.54 -11.98
C ARG A 80 -3.38 -6.89 -12.34
N HIS A 81 -2.59 -6.53 -11.33
CA HIS A 81 -1.26 -6.00 -11.50
C HIS A 81 -0.21 -6.94 -10.90
N PRO A 82 1.00 -7.01 -11.49
CA PRO A 82 2.11 -7.77 -10.93
C PRO A 82 2.73 -7.14 -9.68
N LYS A 83 2.55 -5.85 -9.43
CA LYS A 83 3.15 -5.14 -8.28
C LYS A 83 2.12 -4.31 -7.51
N ARG A 84 2.25 -4.29 -6.18
CA ARG A 84 1.33 -3.56 -5.30
C ARG A 84 1.34 -2.05 -5.50
N TRP A 85 2.47 -1.46 -5.88
CA TRP A 85 2.51 -0.03 -6.23
C TRP A 85 1.58 0.35 -7.38
N GLN A 86 1.32 -0.57 -8.31
CA GLN A 86 0.36 -0.34 -9.40
C GLN A 86 -1.08 -0.36 -8.90
N ASP A 87 -1.39 -1.21 -7.92
CA ASP A 87 -2.69 -1.17 -7.25
C ASP A 87 -2.89 0.16 -6.52
N VAL A 88 -1.83 0.68 -5.87
CA VAL A 88 -1.84 1.99 -5.21
C VAL A 88 -2.03 3.12 -6.21
N ASP A 89 -1.35 3.08 -7.37
CA ASP A 89 -1.56 4.08 -8.42
C ASP A 89 -3.01 4.08 -8.92
N GLU A 90 -3.64 2.91 -9.13
CA GLU A 90 -5.05 2.85 -9.54
C GLU A 90 -6.00 3.39 -8.45
N LEU A 91 -5.70 3.16 -7.17
CA LEU A 91 -6.45 3.75 -6.06
C LEU A 91 -6.36 5.28 -6.04
N LEU A 92 -5.16 5.81 -6.25
CA LEU A 92 -4.91 7.26 -6.31
C LEU A 92 -5.60 7.89 -7.52
N GLU A 93 -5.57 7.24 -8.69
CA GLU A 93 -6.31 7.67 -9.90
C GLU A 93 -7.83 7.68 -9.67
N ALA A 94 -8.35 6.76 -8.86
CA ALA A 94 -9.75 6.74 -8.45
C ALA A 94 -10.11 7.82 -7.41
N GLY A 95 -9.12 8.58 -6.91
CA GLY A 95 -9.28 9.64 -5.92
C GLY A 95 -9.38 9.14 -4.48
N ILE A 96 -8.87 7.95 -4.19
CA ILE A 96 -8.81 7.38 -2.84
C ILE A 96 -7.44 7.70 -2.26
N ASP A 97 -7.39 8.33 -1.08
CA ASP A 97 -6.11 8.57 -0.41
C ASP A 97 -5.53 7.24 0.09
N VAL A 98 -4.21 7.07 0.00
CA VAL A 98 -3.52 5.83 0.40
C VAL A 98 -2.44 6.13 1.43
N PHE A 99 -2.48 5.42 2.55
CA PHE A 99 -1.32 5.27 3.41
C PHE A 99 -0.65 3.93 3.14
N THR A 100 0.65 3.99 2.90
CA THR A 100 1.48 2.81 2.62
C THR A 100 2.74 2.83 3.46
N THR A 101 3.37 1.67 3.60
CA THR A 101 4.76 1.60 4.08
C THR A 101 5.66 0.95 3.02
N VAL A 102 6.95 1.27 3.09
CA VAL A 102 7.99 0.63 2.28
C VAL A 102 9.22 0.47 3.16
N ASN A 103 9.79 -0.74 3.18
CA ASN A 103 11.07 -0.96 3.84
C ASN A 103 12.20 -0.43 2.95
N VAL A 104 13.15 0.30 3.53
CA VAL A 104 14.31 0.88 2.82
C VAL A 104 15.14 -0.18 2.08
N GLN A 105 15.15 -1.42 2.54
CA GLN A 105 15.86 -2.53 1.88
C GLN A 105 15.26 -2.91 0.52
N HIS A 106 13.97 -2.63 0.31
CA HIS A 106 13.27 -2.89 -0.95
C HIS A 106 13.21 -1.66 -1.86
N LEU A 107 13.79 -0.53 -1.43
CA LEU A 107 13.82 0.71 -2.21
C LEU A 107 14.66 0.54 -3.49
N GLU A 108 15.75 -0.24 -3.43
CA GLU A 108 16.58 -0.58 -4.60
C GLU A 108 15.82 -1.43 -5.62
N SER A 109 15.05 -2.42 -5.15
CA SER A 109 14.21 -3.26 -6.01
C SER A 109 13.02 -2.52 -6.64
N LEU A 110 12.51 -1.47 -5.98
CA LEU A 110 11.51 -0.55 -6.55
C LEU A 110 12.12 0.32 -7.65
N ASN A 111 13.38 0.74 -7.49
CA ASN A 111 14.10 1.58 -8.46
C ASN A 111 14.29 0.87 -9.81
N ASP A 112 14.60 -0.42 -9.81
CA ASP A 112 14.80 -1.21 -11.04
C ASP A 112 13.50 -1.47 -11.81
N VAL A 113 12.35 -1.50 -11.14
CA VAL A 113 11.04 -1.79 -11.75
C VAL A 113 10.36 -0.54 -12.32
N VAL A 114 10.58 0.62 -11.69
CA VAL A 114 9.97 1.91 -12.10
C VAL A 114 10.68 2.54 -13.30
N SER A 115 11.95 2.21 -13.53
CA SER A 115 12.81 2.79 -14.58
C SER A 115 12.42 2.42 -16.03
N GLY A 116 11.38 1.59 -16.24
CA GLY A 116 10.96 1.09 -17.55
C GLY A 116 9.84 1.89 -18.25
N SER A 117 9.29 2.95 -17.64
CA SER A 117 8.24 3.76 -18.27
C SER A 117 8.84 4.97 -19.02
N PRO A 118 8.34 5.38 -20.20
CA PRO A 118 9.08 6.26 -21.14
C PRO A 118 9.29 7.72 -20.71
N ALA A 119 9.03 8.07 -19.45
CA ALA A 119 9.00 9.45 -18.97
C ALA A 119 10.27 9.94 -18.26
N CYS A 120 11.33 9.13 -18.09
CA CYS A 120 12.49 9.55 -17.29
C CYS A 120 13.82 9.47 -18.06
N ARG A 121 14.36 10.64 -18.45
CA ARG A 121 15.79 10.80 -18.76
C ARG A 121 16.55 11.13 -17.47
N CYS A 122 17.52 10.28 -17.15
CA CYS A 122 18.38 10.42 -15.98
C CYS A 122 19.39 11.56 -16.11
N GLY A 123 19.44 12.41 -15.09
CA GLY A 123 20.53 13.34 -14.82
C GLY A 123 20.55 13.68 -13.32
N ARG A 124 21.42 13.01 -12.55
CA ARG A 124 21.80 13.33 -11.16
C ARG A 124 20.70 13.97 -10.27
N ARG A 125 19.69 13.18 -9.91
CA ARG A 125 18.88 13.19 -8.66
C ARG A 125 17.64 12.34 -8.93
N PHE A 126 17.37 11.42 -8.01
CA PHE A 126 16.29 10.44 -8.10
C PHE A 126 14.91 11.09 -8.29
N PRO A 127 14.11 10.66 -9.28
CA PRO A 127 12.68 10.86 -9.28
C PRO A 127 11.98 9.59 -8.79
N ILE A 128 11.40 9.63 -7.59
CA ILE A 128 10.36 8.69 -7.14
C ILE A 128 9.20 8.80 -8.15
N PRO A 129 8.57 7.71 -8.63
CA PRO A 129 7.60 7.77 -9.73
C PRO A 129 6.46 8.73 -9.40
N SER A 130 6.23 9.68 -10.31
CA SER A 130 5.18 10.71 -10.27
C SER A 130 4.70 11.10 -8.88
N LEU A 131 5.59 11.73 -8.10
CA LEU A 131 5.23 12.55 -6.96
C LEU A 131 4.33 13.69 -7.45
N THR A 132 3.01 13.48 -7.44
CA THR A 132 2.08 14.61 -7.45
C THR A 132 2.40 15.47 -6.22
N PRO A 133 2.18 16.80 -6.24
CA PRO A 133 2.52 17.68 -5.12
C PRO A 133 1.77 17.38 -3.80
N ARG A 134 1.00 16.29 -3.71
CA ARG A 134 0.20 15.88 -2.55
C ARG A 134 0.81 14.73 -1.72
N THR A 135 1.94 14.16 -2.11
CA THR A 135 2.57 13.06 -1.34
C THR A 135 3.40 13.58 -0.16
N THR A 136 3.13 13.07 1.05
CA THR A 136 3.93 13.34 2.26
C THR A 136 4.66 12.09 2.74
N TRP A 137 5.95 12.19 3.01
CA TRP A 137 6.79 11.07 3.46
C TRP A 137 7.17 11.20 4.93
N TRP A 138 7.13 10.08 5.64
CA TRP A 138 7.58 9.97 7.02
C TRP A 138 8.68 8.91 7.09
N LEU A 139 9.92 9.35 7.37
CA LEU A 139 11.00 8.42 7.66
C LEU A 139 10.86 7.95 9.11
N VAL A 140 10.71 6.64 9.28
CA VAL A 140 10.70 6.01 10.61
C VAL A 140 12.01 5.26 10.75
N ASP A 141 12.92 5.80 11.58
CA ASP A 141 14.18 5.15 11.93
C ASP A 141 14.03 4.45 13.29
N LEU A 142 14.63 3.26 13.41
CA LEU A 142 14.62 2.45 14.63
C LEU A 142 16.07 2.18 15.04
N PRO A 143 16.44 2.36 16.32
CA PRO A 143 17.78 1.99 16.79
C PRO A 143 18.03 0.48 16.60
N PRO A 144 19.27 0.08 16.27
CA PRO A 144 19.62 -1.31 15.97
C PRO A 144 19.48 -2.25 17.18
#